data_AF-A0A497BAQ4-F1
#
_entry.id   AF-A0A497BAQ4-F1
#
_cell.length_a   1.000
_cell.length_b   1.000
_cell.length_c   1.000
_cell.angle_alpha   90.00
_cell.angle_beta   90.00
_cell.angle_gamma   90.00
#
_symmetry.space_group_name_H-M   'P 1'
#
loop_
_entity.id
_entity.type
_entity.pdbx_description
1 polymer ?
#
loop_
_entity_poly.entity_id
_entity_poly.type
_entity_poly.pdbx_seq_one_letter_code
_entity_poly.pdbx_strand_id
1 'polypeptide(L)'
;MQHSIGSPQPPIHNAQPALGFLTAYVPEELFHAAGFTPVFLFHTSEDHGHARAHLPGFTCWVVGSALDQALAGELDDLAGMALAYACDTVQGLTDLWQRNAPHIPLFHFGMVQRLDGPSTRAYLLAELDSLRERVHTQTGRPISDNALRDSIALYNHTRAQVRQLYARAADFAPPDLYNYVRAVLTSAPLGWSRPGRPHSL
;
A
#
# COMPACT_ATOMS: atom_id res chain seq x y z
N MET A 1 -32.63 4.63 6.01
CA MET A 1 -31.60 5.11 6.93
C MET A 1 -30.26 4.85 6.27
N GLN A 2 -29.66 5.87 5.66
CA GLN A 2 -28.38 5.79 4.98
C GLN A 2 -27.28 5.91 6.04
N HIS A 3 -26.57 4.82 6.33
CA HIS A 3 -25.32 4.89 7.07
C HIS A 3 -24.24 5.31 6.09
N SER A 4 -23.81 6.57 6.21
CA SER A 4 -22.70 7.13 5.45
C SER A 4 -21.40 6.47 5.92
N ILE A 5 -21.00 5.37 5.28
CA ILE A 5 -19.68 4.75 5.42
C ILE A 5 -18.82 5.29 4.29
N GLY A 6 -18.33 6.51 4.46
CA GLY A 6 -17.64 7.22 3.39
C GLY A 6 -17.15 8.55 3.89
N SER A 7 -16.37 8.55 4.98
CA SER A 7 -15.55 9.73 5.26
C SER A 7 -14.48 9.80 4.16
N PRO A 8 -14.29 10.97 3.52
CA PRO A 8 -13.18 11.17 2.59
C PRO A 8 -11.86 10.78 3.26
N GLN A 9 -10.92 10.21 2.49
CA GLN A 9 -9.60 9.92 3.04
C GLN A 9 -9.02 11.22 3.61
N PRO A 10 -8.56 11.24 4.87
CA PRO A 10 -7.93 12.44 5.43
C PRO A 10 -6.70 12.80 4.58
N PRO A 11 -6.38 14.09 4.41
CA PRO A 11 -5.23 14.52 3.65
C PRO A 11 -3.96 13.83 4.20
N ILE A 12 -3.20 13.21 3.30
CA ILE A 12 -2.03 12.42 3.64
C ILE A 12 -0.88 13.39 3.98
N HIS A 13 -0.83 13.87 5.22
CA HIS A 13 0.27 14.70 5.72
C HIS A 13 1.41 13.83 6.27
N ASN A 14 2.26 13.33 5.38
CA ASN A 14 3.44 12.58 5.76
C ASN A 14 4.71 13.42 5.57
N ALA A 15 5.70 13.26 6.45
CA ALA A 15 7.01 13.88 6.29
C ALA A 15 7.78 13.33 5.06
N GLN A 16 7.37 12.15 4.57
CA GLN A 16 7.87 11.52 3.36
C GLN A 16 6.76 11.44 2.30
N PRO A 17 7.10 11.42 0.99
CA PRO A 17 6.10 11.34 -0.06
C PRO A 17 5.25 10.07 0.04
N ALA A 18 3.94 10.20 -0.13
CA ALA A 18 2.98 9.11 -0.02
C ALA A 18 3.03 8.18 -1.23
N LEU A 19 2.96 6.87 -0.98
CA LEU A 19 2.88 5.84 -2.02
C LEU A 19 1.63 4.98 -1.79
N GLY A 20 0.66 5.07 -2.69
CA GLY A 20 -0.61 4.33 -2.58
C GLY A 20 -0.43 2.83 -2.85
N PHE A 21 -1.24 1.99 -2.21
CA PHE A 21 -1.34 0.57 -2.56
C PHE A 21 -2.74 -0.01 -2.25
N LEU A 22 -3.08 -1.14 -2.88
CA LEU A 22 -4.43 -1.76 -2.76
C LEU A 22 -4.43 -3.15 -2.10
N THR A 23 -3.29 -3.82 -2.04
CA THR A 23 -3.22 -5.24 -1.69
C THR A 23 -2.15 -5.48 -0.64
N ALA A 24 -2.43 -6.38 0.31
CA ALA A 24 -1.51 -6.74 1.39
C ALA A 24 -0.20 -7.42 0.93
N TYR A 25 -0.08 -7.80 -0.35
CA TYR A 25 1.12 -8.41 -0.91
C TYR A 25 2.18 -7.39 -1.37
N VAL A 26 1.86 -6.09 -1.33
CA VAL A 26 2.85 -5.05 -1.62
C VAL A 26 3.90 -5.04 -0.51
N PRO A 27 5.21 -5.14 -0.83
CA PRO A 27 6.27 -5.13 0.18
C PRO A 27 6.50 -3.69 0.69
N GLU A 28 5.64 -3.24 1.60
CA GLU A 28 5.65 -1.90 2.20
C GLU A 28 7.04 -1.51 2.73
N GLU A 29 7.75 -2.47 3.33
CA GLU A 29 9.10 -2.28 3.87
C GLU A 29 10.11 -1.77 2.84
N LEU A 30 9.99 -2.21 1.58
CA LEU A 30 10.91 -1.83 0.51
C LEU A 30 10.71 -0.35 0.15
N PHE A 31 9.46 0.08 0.04
CA PHE A 31 9.12 1.47 -0.26
C PHE A 31 9.40 2.41 0.93
N HIS A 32 9.11 1.96 2.16
CA HIS A 32 9.50 2.69 3.36
C HIS A 32 11.01 2.87 3.45
N ALA A 33 11.80 1.83 3.15
CA ALA A 33 13.26 1.92 3.14
C ALA A 33 13.82 2.84 2.05
N ALA A 34 13.05 3.10 0.98
CA ALA A 34 13.33 4.13 -0.03
C ALA A 34 12.92 5.55 0.41
N GLY A 35 12.30 5.70 1.58
CA GLY A 35 11.81 6.96 2.10
C GLY A 35 10.48 7.39 1.49
N PHE A 36 9.61 6.44 1.15
CA PHE A 36 8.18 6.69 0.94
C PHE A 36 7.39 6.41 2.20
N THR A 37 6.16 6.90 2.27
CA THR A 37 5.16 6.37 3.20
C THR A 37 4.14 5.54 2.44
N PRO A 38 4.17 4.20 2.55
CA PRO A 38 3.11 3.34 2.04
C PRO A 38 1.78 3.67 2.71
N VAL A 39 0.73 3.91 1.91
CA VAL A 39 -0.62 4.22 2.37
C VAL A 39 -1.62 3.31 1.66
N PHE A 40 -2.40 2.57 2.45
CA PHE A 40 -3.46 1.73 1.90
C PHE A 40 -4.58 2.63 1.36
N LEU A 41 -4.90 2.49 0.08
CA LEU A 41 -6.01 3.20 -0.53
C LEU A 41 -7.30 2.44 -0.27
N PHE A 42 -8.19 3.06 0.50
CA PHE A 42 -9.51 2.52 0.74
C PHE A 42 -10.41 2.90 -0.44
N HIS A 43 -11.35 2.01 -0.76
CA HIS A 43 -12.45 2.42 -1.62
C HIS A 43 -13.29 3.49 -0.93
N THR A 44 -13.89 4.32 -1.76
CA THR A 44 -14.87 5.32 -1.35
C THR A 44 -16.27 4.87 -1.78
N SER A 45 -17.29 5.45 -1.16
CA SER A 45 -18.67 5.35 -1.65
C SER A 45 -18.97 6.34 -2.76
N GLU A 46 -18.05 7.28 -3.00
CA GLU A 46 -18.11 8.24 -4.09
C GLU A 46 -17.82 7.52 -5.41
N ASP A 47 -18.69 7.73 -6.40
CA ASP A 47 -18.59 7.15 -7.74
C ASP A 47 -18.78 8.29 -8.74
N HIS A 48 -17.66 8.72 -9.33
CA HIS A 48 -17.62 9.73 -10.38
C HIS A 48 -18.04 9.17 -11.74
N GLY A 49 -18.07 7.84 -11.86
CA GLY A 49 -18.39 7.12 -13.09
C GLY A 49 -17.30 7.18 -14.16
N HIS A 50 -16.15 7.80 -13.89
CA HIS A 50 -15.04 7.92 -14.83
C HIS A 50 -14.47 6.54 -15.18
N ALA A 51 -14.33 5.66 -14.18
CA ALA A 51 -13.77 4.32 -14.39
C ALA A 51 -14.64 3.42 -15.28
N ARG A 52 -15.95 3.70 -15.41
CA ARG A 52 -16.90 2.88 -16.19
C ARG A 52 -16.62 2.88 -17.69
N ALA A 53 -15.93 3.90 -18.20
CA ALA A 53 -15.51 3.95 -19.60
C ALA A 53 -14.33 3.00 -19.90
N HIS A 54 -13.62 2.56 -18.86
CA HIS A 54 -12.36 1.80 -18.98
C HIS A 54 -12.48 0.37 -18.45
N LEU A 55 -13.47 0.10 -17.61
CA LEU A 55 -13.64 -1.18 -16.92
C LEU A 55 -14.93 -1.90 -17.32
N PRO A 56 -14.90 -3.24 -17.44
CA PRO A 56 -16.11 -4.03 -17.51
C PRO A 56 -17.00 -3.82 -16.27
N GLY A 57 -18.32 -3.89 -16.45
CA GLY A 57 -19.29 -3.70 -15.36
C GLY A 57 -19.23 -4.73 -14.22
N PHE A 58 -18.44 -5.80 -14.38
CA PHE A 58 -18.22 -6.84 -13.35
C PHE A 58 -16.89 -6.66 -12.58
N THR A 59 -16.13 -5.60 -12.85
CA THR A 59 -14.86 -5.33 -12.14
C THR A 59 -15.12 -5.13 -10.63
N CYS A 60 -14.23 -5.67 -9.80
CA CYS A 60 -14.35 -5.54 -8.35
C CYS A 60 -14.27 -4.07 -7.89
N TRP A 61 -14.97 -3.76 -6.80
CA TRP A 61 -15.09 -2.41 -6.26
C TRP A 61 -13.75 -1.78 -5.84
N VAL A 62 -12.76 -2.59 -5.44
CA VAL A 62 -11.42 -2.09 -5.07
C VAL A 62 -10.73 -1.43 -6.26
N VAL A 63 -10.66 -2.13 -7.39
CA VAL A 63 -10.01 -1.63 -8.61
C VAL A 63 -10.86 -0.54 -9.26
N GLY A 64 -12.18 -0.72 -9.28
CA GLY A 64 -13.11 0.29 -9.80
C GLY A 64 -12.95 1.63 -9.08
N SER A 65 -13.02 1.62 -7.74
CA SER A 65 -12.87 2.84 -6.94
C SER A 65 -11.48 3.45 -7.08
N ALA A 66 -10.40 2.65 -7.06
CA ALA A 66 -9.04 3.20 -7.18
C ALA A 66 -8.79 3.90 -8.52
N LEU A 67 -9.27 3.32 -9.64
CA LEU A 67 -9.15 3.96 -10.95
C LEU A 67 -10.05 5.21 -11.03
N ASP A 68 -11.23 5.17 -10.44
CA ASP A 68 -12.16 6.30 -10.44
C ASP A 68 -11.60 7.50 -9.66
N GLN A 69 -11.05 7.25 -8.46
CA GLN A 69 -10.35 8.26 -7.64
C GLN A 69 -9.16 8.86 -8.40
N ALA A 70 -8.35 8.03 -9.08
CA ALA A 70 -7.23 8.50 -9.90
C ALA A 70 -7.70 9.41 -11.06
N LEU A 71 -8.77 9.01 -11.76
CA LEU A 71 -9.34 9.76 -12.87
C LEU A 71 -10.06 11.04 -12.42
N ALA A 72 -10.55 11.08 -11.17
CA ALA A 72 -11.15 12.25 -10.55
C ALA A 72 -10.09 13.26 -10.03
N GLY A 73 -8.81 12.89 -10.04
CA GLY A 73 -7.70 13.72 -9.55
C GLY A 73 -7.50 13.66 -8.03
N GLU A 74 -8.21 12.78 -7.31
CA GLU A 74 -8.12 12.66 -5.84
C GLU A 74 -6.79 12.05 -5.38
N LEU A 75 -6.08 11.38 -6.29
CA LEU A 75 -4.82 10.70 -6.03
C LEU A 75 -3.60 11.45 -6.59
N ASP A 76 -3.77 12.68 -7.08
CA ASP A 76 -2.72 13.45 -7.76
C ASP A 76 -1.55 13.85 -6.83
N ASP A 77 -1.79 13.89 -5.51
CA ASP A 77 -0.77 14.15 -4.49
C ASP A 77 0.11 12.93 -4.17
N LEU A 78 -0.21 11.73 -4.72
CA LEU A 78 0.61 10.54 -4.53
C LEU A 78 1.91 10.65 -5.32
N ALA A 79 3.04 10.32 -4.67
CA ALA A 79 4.32 10.17 -5.35
C ALA A 79 4.39 8.91 -6.23
N GLY A 80 3.43 8.01 -6.08
CA GLY A 80 3.27 6.83 -6.92
C GLY A 80 2.27 5.84 -6.36
N MET A 81 2.05 4.78 -7.14
CA MET A 81 1.16 3.67 -6.86
C MET A 81 1.95 2.36 -6.87
N ALA A 82 1.68 1.47 -5.92
CA ALA A 82 2.26 0.15 -5.85
C ALA A 82 1.17 -0.93 -5.96
N LEU A 83 1.33 -1.84 -6.93
CA LEU A 83 0.41 -2.95 -7.17
C LEU A 83 1.15 -4.29 -7.08
N ALA A 84 0.66 -5.21 -6.24
CA ALA A 84 1.12 -6.59 -6.26
C ALA A 84 0.14 -7.43 -7.09
N TYR A 85 0.68 -8.29 -7.95
CA TYR A 85 -0.11 -9.28 -8.66
C TYR A 85 -0.76 -10.22 -7.64
N ALA A 86 -2.03 -9.97 -7.31
CA ALA A 86 -2.81 -10.80 -6.41
C ALA A 86 -4.01 -11.46 -7.10
N CYS A 87 -4.53 -10.83 -8.16
CA CYS A 87 -5.61 -11.35 -9.00
C CYS A 87 -5.55 -10.72 -10.40
N ASP A 88 -6.28 -11.29 -11.34
CA ASP A 88 -6.35 -10.83 -12.73
C ASP A 88 -6.81 -9.37 -12.85
N THR A 89 -7.70 -8.92 -11.96
CA THR A 89 -8.19 -7.53 -11.97
C THR A 89 -7.10 -6.53 -11.60
N VAL A 90 -6.25 -6.86 -10.61
CA VAL A 90 -5.10 -6.00 -10.24
C VAL A 90 -4.01 -6.05 -11.30
N GLN A 91 -3.82 -7.21 -11.97
CA GLN A 91 -2.95 -7.29 -13.13
C GLN A 91 -3.47 -6.40 -14.26
N GLY A 92 -4.75 -6.48 -14.63
CA GLY A 92 -5.32 -5.61 -15.66
C GLY A 92 -5.24 -4.12 -15.28
N LEU A 93 -5.31 -3.81 -13.98
CA LEU A 93 -5.15 -2.45 -13.49
C LEU A 93 -3.76 -1.88 -13.77
N THR A 94 -2.69 -2.68 -13.82
CA THR A 94 -1.35 -2.11 -14.11
C THR A 94 -1.30 -1.43 -15.48
N ASP A 95 -1.90 -2.08 -16.49
CA ASP A 95 -1.93 -1.56 -17.85
C ASP A 95 -2.90 -0.38 -17.98
N LEU A 96 -4.06 -0.46 -17.32
CA LEU A 96 -5.04 0.62 -17.31
C LEU A 96 -4.49 1.86 -16.57
N TRP A 97 -3.77 1.67 -15.48
CA TRP A 97 -3.18 2.77 -14.72
C TRP A 97 -2.14 3.51 -15.56
N GLN A 98 -1.22 2.80 -16.20
CA GLN A 98 -0.22 3.40 -17.08
C GLN A 98 -0.84 4.16 -18.26
N ARG A 99 -2.02 3.76 -18.74
CA ARG A 99 -2.71 4.42 -19.85
C ARG A 99 -3.51 5.65 -19.41
N ASN A 100 -4.16 5.57 -18.24
CA ASN A 100 -5.19 6.53 -17.85
C ASN A 100 -4.75 7.49 -16.73
N ALA A 101 -3.77 7.09 -15.90
CA ALA A 101 -3.17 7.90 -14.84
C ALA A 101 -1.62 7.90 -14.92
N PRO A 102 -1.01 8.14 -16.10
CA PRO A 102 0.45 8.07 -16.28
C PRO A 102 1.23 9.11 -15.47
N HIS A 103 0.56 10.16 -15.00
CA HIS A 103 1.15 11.19 -14.14
C HIS A 103 1.44 10.68 -12.72
N ILE A 104 0.82 9.58 -12.29
CA ILE A 104 1.10 8.90 -11.02
C ILE A 104 1.99 7.68 -11.32
N PRO A 105 3.30 7.71 -10.96
CA PRO A 105 4.22 6.61 -11.26
C PRO A 105 3.74 5.27 -10.70
N LEU A 106 3.87 4.20 -11.50
CA LEU A 106 3.42 2.86 -11.10
C LEU A 106 4.61 1.91 -10.86
N PHE A 107 4.66 1.35 -9.65
CA PHE A 107 5.46 0.20 -9.30
C PHE A 107 4.57 -1.04 -9.25
N HIS A 108 5.04 -2.14 -9.82
CA HIS A 108 4.34 -3.42 -9.72
C HIS A 108 5.28 -4.55 -9.31
N PHE A 109 4.69 -5.59 -8.72
CA PHE A 109 5.40 -6.72 -8.13
C PHE A 109 4.69 -8.03 -8.45
N GLY A 110 5.41 -9.00 -9.01
CA GLY A 110 4.89 -10.34 -9.30
C GLY A 110 4.89 -11.22 -8.06
N MET A 111 3.74 -11.36 -7.38
CA MET A 111 3.64 -12.29 -6.25
C MET A 111 3.53 -13.74 -6.75
N VAL A 112 4.18 -14.65 -6.03
CA VAL A 112 4.09 -16.09 -6.29
C VAL A 112 2.71 -16.64 -5.94
N GLN A 113 2.10 -17.39 -6.86
CA GLN A 113 0.80 -18.04 -6.62
C GLN A 113 0.96 -19.41 -5.94
N ARG A 114 2.08 -20.10 -6.16
CA ARG A 114 2.40 -21.40 -5.55
C ARG A 114 3.55 -21.26 -4.56
N LEU A 115 3.26 -21.36 -3.26
CA LEU A 115 4.21 -21.09 -2.17
C LEU A 115 5.16 -22.25 -1.85
N ASP A 116 4.77 -23.48 -2.18
CA ASP A 116 5.48 -24.73 -1.86
C ASP A 116 6.35 -25.26 -3.01
N GLY A 117 6.49 -24.49 -4.08
CA GLY A 117 7.28 -24.88 -5.25
C GLY A 117 8.79 -24.84 -4.97
N PRO A 118 9.59 -25.75 -5.58
CA PRO A 118 11.04 -25.79 -5.40
C PRO A 118 11.73 -24.50 -5.88
N SER A 119 11.17 -23.82 -6.88
CA SER A 119 11.70 -22.57 -7.45
C SER A 119 11.10 -21.30 -6.85
N THR A 120 10.08 -21.42 -5.99
CA THR A 120 9.29 -20.28 -5.49
C THR A 120 10.15 -19.27 -4.75
N ARG A 121 11.03 -19.75 -3.86
CA ARG A 121 11.92 -18.89 -3.09
C ARG A 121 12.89 -18.11 -4.00
N ALA A 122 13.47 -18.78 -5.00
CA ALA A 122 14.42 -18.16 -5.91
C ALA A 122 13.76 -17.07 -6.77
N TYR A 123 12.57 -17.36 -7.30
CA TYR A 123 11.78 -16.37 -8.06
C TYR A 123 11.41 -15.16 -7.19
N LEU A 124 10.89 -15.38 -5.99
CA LEU A 124 10.46 -14.28 -5.11
C LEU A 124 11.63 -13.35 -4.75
N LEU A 125 12.82 -13.89 -4.47
CA LEU A 125 14.01 -13.08 -4.22
C LEU A 125 14.39 -12.25 -5.45
N ALA A 126 14.41 -12.86 -6.64
CA ALA A 126 14.71 -12.16 -7.88
C ALA A 126 13.70 -11.05 -8.19
N GLU A 127 12.41 -11.27 -7.94
CA GLU A 127 11.36 -10.25 -8.12
C GLU A 127 11.52 -9.09 -7.13
N LEU A 128 11.86 -9.36 -5.87
CA LEU A 128 12.10 -8.33 -4.86
C LEU A 128 13.35 -7.51 -5.17
N ASP A 129 14.44 -8.16 -5.60
CA ASP A 129 15.65 -7.47 -6.03
C ASP A 129 15.39 -6.62 -7.28
N SER A 130 14.64 -7.15 -8.25
CA SER A 130 14.22 -6.41 -9.44
C SER A 130 13.34 -5.20 -9.08
N LEU A 131 12.43 -5.35 -8.12
CA LEU A 131 11.64 -4.23 -7.60
C LEU A 131 12.51 -3.17 -6.91
N ARG A 132 13.47 -3.60 -6.08
CA ARG A 132 14.44 -2.71 -5.41
C ARG A 132 15.20 -1.85 -6.43
N GLU A 133 15.68 -2.45 -7.52
CA GLU A 133 16.38 -1.73 -8.58
C GLU A 133 15.45 -0.81 -9.39
N ARG A 134 14.20 -1.24 -9.68
CA ARG A 134 13.21 -0.37 -10.34
C ARG A 134 12.89 0.87 -9.50
N VAL A 135 12.68 0.70 -8.19
CA VAL A 135 12.46 1.82 -7.26
C VAL A 135 13.65 2.76 -7.27
N HIS A 136 14.87 2.24 -7.17
CA HIS A 136 16.07 3.07 -7.21
C HIS A 136 16.18 3.84 -8.54
N THR A 137 16.02 3.17 -9.67
CA THR A 137 16.15 3.76 -11.00
C THR A 137 15.12 4.85 -11.28
N GLN A 138 13.86 4.63 -10.87
CA GLN A 138 12.78 5.58 -11.15
C GLN A 138 12.76 6.79 -10.21
N THR A 139 13.29 6.64 -8.99
CA THR A 139 13.12 7.64 -7.93
C THR A 139 14.43 8.27 -7.47
N GLY A 140 15.57 7.70 -7.87
CA GLY A 140 16.89 8.09 -7.38
C GLY A 140 17.15 7.73 -5.91
N ARG A 141 16.28 6.94 -5.27
CA ARG A 141 16.34 6.59 -3.83
C ARG A 141 16.93 5.19 -3.64
N PRO A 142 18.24 5.06 -3.36
CA PRO A 142 18.84 3.75 -3.12
C PRO A 142 18.33 3.16 -1.80
N ILE A 143 18.02 1.88 -1.83
CA ILE A 143 17.60 1.14 -0.63
C ILE A 143 18.84 0.44 -0.09
N SER A 144 19.25 0.75 1.14
CA SER A 144 20.35 0.03 1.81
C SER A 144 19.81 -1.16 2.61
N ASP A 145 20.64 -2.18 2.81
CA ASP A 145 20.26 -3.34 3.62
C ASP A 145 19.94 -2.96 5.08
N ASN A 146 20.59 -1.92 5.61
CA ASN A 146 20.29 -1.41 6.96
C ASN A 146 18.92 -0.74 7.00
N ALA A 147 18.61 0.14 6.04
CA ALA A 147 17.31 0.79 5.95
C ALA A 147 16.18 -0.25 5.75
N LEU A 148 16.42 -1.28 4.95
CA LEU A 148 15.48 -2.37 4.74
C LEU A 148 15.26 -3.17 6.04
N ARG A 149 16.33 -3.54 6.75
CA ARG A 149 16.23 -4.24 8.04
C ARG A 149 15.48 -3.42 9.09
N ASP A 150 15.73 -2.12 9.16
CA ASP A 150 15.05 -1.23 10.10
C ASP A 150 13.57 -1.08 9.73
N SER A 151 13.24 -1.02 8.44
CA SER A 151 11.85 -1.01 7.96
C SER A 151 11.13 -2.32 8.27
N ILE A 152 11.76 -3.48 8.06
CA ILE A 152 11.21 -4.78 8.44
C ILE A 152 10.91 -4.86 9.94
N ALA A 153 11.80 -4.35 10.79
CA ALA A 153 11.57 -4.33 12.23
C ALA A 153 10.34 -3.46 12.59
N LEU A 154 10.23 -2.27 12.00
CA LEU A 154 9.12 -1.34 12.20
C LEU A 154 7.76 -1.94 11.78
N TYR A 155 7.68 -2.50 10.58
CA TYR A 155 6.43 -3.09 10.08
C TYR A 155 6.05 -4.36 10.84
N ASN A 156 7.02 -5.18 11.25
CA ASN A 156 6.73 -6.32 12.12
C ASN A 156 6.22 -5.90 13.50
N HIS A 157 6.74 -4.80 14.06
CA HIS A 157 6.21 -4.22 15.30
C HIS A 157 4.76 -3.77 15.12
N THR A 158 4.48 -3.03 14.05
CA THR A 158 3.12 -2.57 13.71
C THR A 158 2.15 -3.74 13.56
N ARG A 159 2.53 -4.79 12.81
CA ARG A 159 1.72 -6.03 12.68
C ARG A 159 1.52 -6.73 14.02
N ALA A 160 2.49 -6.68 14.94
CA ALA A 160 2.32 -7.23 16.28
C ALA A 160 1.30 -6.42 17.11
N GLN A 161 1.33 -5.10 17.03
CA GLN A 161 0.35 -4.23 17.70
C GLN A 161 -1.07 -4.44 17.14
N VAL A 162 -1.23 -4.54 15.83
CA VAL A 162 -2.53 -4.87 15.20
C VAL A 162 -3.03 -6.23 15.70
N ARG A 163 -2.18 -7.25 15.78
CA ARG A 163 -2.57 -8.55 16.36
C ARG A 163 -3.00 -8.45 17.83
N GLN A 164 -2.33 -7.62 18.63
CA GLN A 164 -2.74 -7.37 20.02
C GLN A 164 -4.09 -6.66 20.11
N LEU A 165 -4.35 -5.70 19.21
CA LEU A 165 -5.65 -5.04 19.09
C LEU A 165 -6.76 -6.05 18.75
N TYR A 166 -6.53 -6.91 17.75
CA TYR A 166 -7.47 -7.96 17.36
C TYR A 166 -7.70 -9.01 18.46
N ALA A 167 -6.68 -9.36 19.25
CA ALA A 167 -6.85 -10.25 20.40
C ALA A 167 -7.81 -9.68 21.46
N ARG A 168 -8.02 -8.37 21.44
CA ARG A 168 -8.94 -7.63 22.30
C ARG A 168 -10.15 -7.09 21.54
N ALA A 169 -10.48 -7.64 20.37
CA ALA A 169 -11.56 -7.13 19.53
C ALA A 169 -12.92 -7.02 20.24
N ALA A 170 -13.19 -7.91 21.21
CA ALA A 170 -14.41 -7.88 22.02
C ALA A 170 -14.50 -6.67 22.98
N ASP A 171 -13.38 -5.99 23.26
CA ASP A 171 -13.33 -4.80 24.12
C ASP A 171 -13.78 -3.53 23.39
N PHE A 172 -13.97 -3.57 22.06
CA PHE A 172 -14.22 -2.40 21.23
C PHE A 172 -15.56 -2.50 20.50
N ALA A 173 -16.21 -1.37 20.27
CA ALA A 173 -17.30 -1.32 19.31
C ALA A 173 -16.75 -1.58 17.89
N PRO A 174 -17.48 -2.26 17.00
CA PRO A 174 -16.98 -2.57 15.66
C PRO A 174 -16.50 -1.35 14.84
N PRO A 175 -17.18 -0.18 14.87
CA PRO A 175 -16.69 1.01 14.19
C PRO A 175 -15.35 1.52 14.73
N ASP A 176 -15.12 1.41 16.05
CA ASP A 176 -13.88 1.87 16.68
C ASP A 176 -12.71 0.97 16.28
N LEU A 177 -12.91 -0.35 16.33
CA LEU A 177 -11.91 -1.32 15.88
C LEU A 177 -11.53 -1.07 14.40
N TYR A 178 -12.53 -0.85 13.55
CA TYR A 178 -12.32 -0.50 12.15
C TYR A 178 -11.49 0.78 12.01
N ASN A 179 -11.84 1.85 12.74
CA ASN A 179 -11.15 3.13 12.68
C ASN A 179 -9.69 3.01 13.17
N TYR A 180 -9.42 2.23 14.22
CA TYR A 180 -8.05 1.98 14.68
C TYR A 180 -7.22 1.26 13.63
N VAL A 181 -7.75 0.19 13.03
CA VAL A 181 -7.04 -0.57 11.99
C VAL A 181 -6.85 0.28 10.73
N ARG A 182 -7.86 1.05 10.33
CA ARG A 182 -7.78 1.97 9.19
C ARG A 182 -6.73 3.05 9.41
N ALA A 183 -6.64 3.62 10.61
CA ALA A 183 -5.62 4.61 10.94
C ALA A 183 -4.20 4.01 10.78
N VAL A 184 -3.97 2.78 11.25
CA VAL A 184 -2.68 2.10 11.06
C VAL A 184 -2.34 1.89 9.59
N LEU A 185 -3.33 1.58 8.74
CA LEU A 185 -3.11 1.33 7.31
C LEU A 185 -3.00 2.61 6.46
N THR A 186 -3.45 3.75 6.96
CA THR A 186 -3.47 5.03 6.23
C THR A 186 -2.41 6.02 6.69
N SER A 187 -1.66 5.70 7.75
CA SER A 187 -0.64 6.57 8.32
C SER A 187 0.73 5.89 8.29
N ALA A 188 1.80 6.69 8.29
CA ALA A 188 3.13 6.16 8.52
C ALA A 188 3.15 5.40 9.86
N PRO A 189 3.85 4.26 9.96
CA PRO A 189 4.04 3.58 11.23
C PRO A 189 4.59 4.55 12.29
N LEU A 190 3.91 4.68 13.42
CA LEU A 190 4.33 5.58 14.50
C LEU A 190 5.71 5.15 15.03
N GLY A 191 6.60 6.13 15.20
CA GLY A 191 8.03 5.96 15.43
C GLY A 191 8.42 4.77 16.31
N TRP A 192 9.18 3.84 15.73
CA TRP A 192 9.85 2.76 16.46
C TRP A 192 11.24 3.21 16.89
N SER A 193 11.44 3.40 18.19
CA SER A 193 12.76 3.48 18.79
C SER A 193 13.26 2.08 19.12
N ARG A 194 14.25 1.61 18.36
CA ARG A 194 14.94 0.33 18.55
C ARG A 194 15.41 0.21 20.01
N PRO A 195 15.05 -0.86 20.75
CA PRO A 195 15.61 -1.07 22.08
C PRO A 195 17.13 -1.28 21.95
N GLY A 196 17.94 -0.33 22.45
CA GLY A 196 19.39 -0.48 22.57
C GLY A 196 20.31 0.51 21.85
N ARG A 197 19.82 1.62 21.25
CA ARG A 197 20.71 2.75 20.90
C ARG A 197 20.63 3.83 21.98
N PRO A 198 21.74 4.21 22.64
CA PRO A 198 21.75 5.44 23.43
C PRO A 198 21.50 6.61 22.47
N HIS A 199 20.59 7.50 22.86
CA HIS A 199 20.42 8.79 22.19
C HIS A 199 21.73 9.56 22.32
N SER A 200 22.50 9.65 21.24
CA SER A 200 23.53 10.69 21.11
C SER A 200 22.81 11.97 20.73
N LEU A 201 22.82 12.91 21.68
CA LEU A 201 22.46 14.33 21.54
C LEU A 201 23.19 14.99 20.37
#